data_AF-A0A0N4WUW3-F1
#
_entry.id   AF-A0A0N4WUW3-F1
#
_cell.length_a   1.000
_cell.length_b   1.000
_cell.length_c   1.000
_cell.angle_alpha   90.00
_cell.angle_beta   90.00
_cell.angle_gamma   90.00
#
_symmetry.space_group_name_H-M   'P 1'
#
loop_
_entity.id
_entity.type
_entity.pdbx_description
1 polymer ?
#
loop_
_entity_poly.entity_id
_entity_poly.type
_entity_poly.pdbx_seq_one_letter_code
_entity_poly.pdbx_strand_id
1 'polypeptide(L)'
;MTVSTQIWSWIIVACVLIVSFYFYNNHKFLTYVYTVDTMDEFSLTIPPSAVSSILENECKWPLLRPVLVSLSNASPRFRSIKCNTAMEPFAFLDEYGFLELSQPNTGGRLIMDTNISCYYHPLSNNTAGKVIIGEPTKVNFNEAIAIRRNQFVVECNRSSPKDVLYRKAFVNVPTYTEEGEEQKFVRSDPEQPSLAILVFDSVSLNQFKRNMPRTTKFLIDNDFFIFNMYNEANRECSTYLSEEIGDFPSILGNMSLDVEHDLRPFHSYVWENTKGYCSPDGHIASHDFLEYWRNTLIHIRTRCHFSMLYLRTLTRMRFEHLPVMDNEVRESLEILKANRLFEDTTFVLLSSRGNPARVKDELFTARVEERSPLFAIKLPEKFLRKNPTQKVAMEYNVNRYTWNIVTVDSGGGAKSPATTWLTTTKDVGMTLMDIANMSFSINMDTPPISQDEALMGASCLRHIHSNWRSCDDAGIPPQLCLCMDKKVLQSDDYTNVTEEYELMFEYLKSEILRNDCLERVEQPPKFTKATVYSLNAMVQQGIKREHDWHHARISYHDLGMKYLEVTAKVFPITRSTDRIKARFAARMMFRSTAEGGLEPVGRPLIRWINHDCDTYEVKDYCEMCYYNRIFS
;
A
#
# COMPACT_ATOMS: atom_id res chain seq x y z
N MET A 1 -28.74 17.25 72.99
CA MET A 1 -28.08 16.12 72.30
C MET A 1 -28.08 16.33 70.78
N THR A 2 -27.54 17.45 70.28
CA THR A 2 -27.61 17.78 68.83
C THR A 2 -26.30 18.34 68.27
N VAL A 3 -25.22 18.39 69.06
CA VAL A 3 -23.91 18.93 68.61
C VAL A 3 -22.93 17.81 68.21
N SER A 4 -23.11 16.58 68.71
CA SER A 4 -22.19 15.46 68.45
C SER A 4 -22.38 14.82 67.07
N THR A 5 -23.61 14.74 66.56
CA THR A 5 -23.90 14.12 65.25
C THR A 5 -23.43 14.97 64.07
N GLN A 6 -23.37 16.29 64.24
CA GLN A 6 -22.96 17.21 63.17
C GLN A 6 -21.45 17.12 62.92
N ILE A 7 -20.64 16.96 63.97
CA ILE A 7 -19.17 16.83 63.88
C ILE A 7 -18.78 15.53 63.16
N TRP A 8 -19.46 14.42 63.46
CA TRP A 8 -19.24 13.16 62.75
C TRP A 8 -19.61 13.23 61.25
N SER A 9 -20.66 13.98 60.91
CA SER A 9 -21.04 14.19 59.52
C SER A 9 -19.97 14.98 58.74
N TRP A 10 -19.36 16.00 59.36
CA TRP A 10 -18.27 16.77 58.74
C TRP A 10 -16.98 15.96 58.58
N ILE A 11 -16.67 15.07 59.53
CA ILE A 11 -15.51 14.18 59.44
C ILE A 11 -15.68 13.17 58.28
N ILE A 12 -16.88 12.62 58.09
CA ILE A 12 -17.16 11.70 56.97
C ILE A 12 -17.02 12.43 55.63
N VAL A 13 -17.57 13.65 55.52
CA VAL A 13 -17.43 14.47 54.30
C VAL A 13 -15.96 14.80 54.02
N ALA A 14 -15.18 15.15 55.03
CA ALA A 14 -13.75 15.41 54.88
C ALA A 14 -12.99 14.16 54.42
N CYS A 15 -13.28 12.98 54.98
CA CYS A 15 -12.66 11.72 54.55
C CYS A 15 -13.03 11.37 53.10
N VAL A 16 -14.29 11.56 52.69
CA VAL A 16 -14.71 11.31 51.30
C VAL A 16 -14.00 12.26 50.34
N LEU A 17 -13.86 13.54 50.68
CA LEU A 17 -13.15 14.52 49.86
C LEU A 17 -11.66 14.22 49.76
N ILE A 18 -11.02 13.78 50.85
CA ILE A 18 -9.60 13.39 50.85
C ILE A 18 -9.37 12.14 50.00
N VAL A 19 -10.24 11.12 50.12
CA VAL A 19 -10.17 9.91 49.29
C VAL A 19 -10.42 10.25 47.82
N SER A 20 -11.39 11.12 47.52
CA SER A 20 -11.69 11.58 46.16
C SER A 20 -10.52 12.36 45.56
N PHE A 21 -9.86 13.21 46.34
CA PHE A 21 -8.70 13.98 45.90
C PHE A 21 -7.46 13.09 45.71
N TYR A 22 -7.25 12.09 46.59
CA TYR A 22 -6.19 11.10 46.44
C TYR A 22 -6.40 10.22 45.20
N PHE A 23 -7.65 9.80 44.95
CA PHE A 23 -8.01 9.04 43.75
C PHE A 23 -7.84 9.88 42.48
N TYR A 24 -8.27 11.15 42.50
CA TYR A 24 -8.10 12.09 41.38
C TYR A 24 -6.63 12.34 41.01
N ASN A 25 -5.76 12.52 42.01
CA ASN A 25 -4.33 12.75 41.75
C ASN A 25 -3.58 11.50 41.31
N ASN A 26 -3.93 10.31 41.81
CA ASN A 26 -3.24 9.06 41.46
C ASN A 26 -3.81 8.35 40.22
N HIS A 27 -5.02 8.68 39.77
CA HIS A 27 -5.62 8.15 38.54
C HIS A 27 -5.70 9.17 37.39
N LYS A 28 -4.79 10.15 37.36
CA LYS A 28 -4.67 11.19 36.32
C LYS A 28 -4.50 10.66 34.87
N PHE A 29 -4.38 9.35 34.68
CA PHE A 29 -4.23 8.68 33.39
C PHE A 29 -5.51 8.14 32.74
N LEU A 30 -6.70 8.25 33.36
CA LEU A 30 -7.92 7.59 32.85
C LEU A 30 -9.12 8.51 32.55
N THR A 31 -8.99 9.83 32.72
CA THR A 31 -10.07 10.78 32.37
C THR A 31 -9.52 12.01 31.65
N TYR A 32 -9.01 11.80 30.45
CA TYR A 32 -9.08 12.80 29.38
C TYR A 32 -10.18 12.35 28.41
N VAL A 33 -11.44 12.59 28.79
CA VAL A 33 -12.47 12.82 27.79
C VAL A 33 -12.24 14.26 27.36
N TYR A 34 -11.66 14.46 26.18
CA TYR A 34 -11.57 15.76 25.55
C TYR A 34 -13.00 16.30 25.37
N THR A 35 -13.41 17.23 26.22
CA THR A 35 -14.55 18.10 25.94
C THR A 35 -14.12 19.06 24.84
N VAL A 36 -14.84 19.02 23.74
CA VAL A 36 -14.64 19.79 22.50
C VAL A 36 -15.05 21.26 22.74
N ASP A 37 -14.32 21.98 23.60
CA ASP A 37 -14.68 23.38 23.94
C ASP A 37 -13.51 24.38 23.84
N THR A 38 -12.34 23.98 23.34
CA THR A 38 -11.25 24.91 23.04
C THR A 38 -10.53 24.53 21.75
N MET A 39 -11.23 24.64 20.62
CA MET A 39 -10.55 24.98 19.37
C MET A 39 -10.76 26.47 19.15
N ASP A 40 -9.67 27.22 19.26
CA ASP A 40 -9.62 28.60 18.81
C ASP A 40 -10.08 28.68 17.35
N GLU A 41 -10.92 29.68 17.11
CA GLU A 41 -11.57 30.03 15.85
C GLU A 41 -10.54 30.12 14.69
N PHE A 42 -10.36 29.02 13.96
CA PHE A 42 -9.74 29.07 12.64
C PHE A 42 -10.67 29.86 11.73
N SER A 43 -10.33 31.12 11.50
CA SER A 43 -11.06 32.03 10.63
C SER A 43 -10.94 31.52 9.18
N LEU A 44 -11.93 30.74 8.75
CA LEU A 44 -12.17 30.42 7.35
C LEU A 44 -12.63 31.70 6.65
N THR A 45 -11.68 32.51 6.19
CA THR A 45 -11.95 33.59 5.24
C THR A 45 -12.28 32.96 3.88
N ILE A 46 -13.57 32.83 3.61
CA ILE A 46 -14.11 32.47 2.30
C ILE A 46 -13.78 33.63 1.34
N PRO A 47 -12.97 33.42 0.29
CA PRO A 47 -12.78 34.46 -0.72
C PRO A 47 -14.06 34.62 -1.55
N PRO A 48 -14.36 35.85 -2.01
CA PRO A 48 -15.58 36.15 -2.72
C PRO A 48 -15.60 35.49 -4.09
N SER A 49 -16.78 34.97 -4.43
CA SER A 49 -17.23 34.50 -5.74
C SER A 49 -16.50 35.14 -6.93
N ALA A 50 -15.63 34.38 -7.57
CA ALA A 50 -15.09 34.67 -8.89
C ALA A 50 -15.12 33.38 -9.73
N VAL A 51 -16.06 33.36 -10.69
CA VAL A 51 -16.11 32.52 -11.89
C VAL A 51 -15.88 31.03 -11.68
N SER A 52 -16.97 30.28 -11.58
CA SER A 52 -17.02 28.80 -11.59
C SER A 52 -16.19 28.23 -12.75
N SER A 53 -15.00 27.74 -12.45
CA SER A 53 -14.22 26.93 -13.38
C SER A 53 -14.78 25.51 -13.37
N ILE A 54 -14.60 24.79 -14.48
CA ILE A 54 -15.18 23.48 -14.82
C ILE A 54 -14.62 22.33 -13.93
N LEU A 55 -14.05 22.64 -12.76
CA LEU A 55 -13.24 21.74 -11.92
C LEU A 55 -13.68 21.70 -10.44
N GLU A 56 -14.95 21.96 -10.11
CA GLU A 56 -15.50 21.60 -8.80
C GLU A 56 -15.62 20.06 -8.69
N ASN A 57 -14.52 19.40 -8.33
CA ASN A 57 -14.38 17.94 -8.43
C ASN A 57 -14.71 17.21 -7.11
N GLU A 58 -15.80 16.44 -7.11
CA GLU A 58 -15.93 15.24 -6.28
C GLU A 58 -15.14 14.11 -6.97
N CYS A 59 -13.84 14.00 -6.68
CA CYS A 59 -12.99 13.04 -7.38
C CYS A 59 -13.35 11.58 -7.06
N LYS A 60 -13.78 10.81 -8.06
CA LYS A 60 -14.09 9.37 -7.94
C LYS A 60 -13.05 8.51 -8.65
N TRP A 61 -12.49 7.54 -7.93
CA TRP A 61 -11.53 6.58 -8.50
C TRP A 61 -12.21 5.48 -9.34
N PRO A 62 -11.66 5.10 -10.51
CA PRO A 62 -12.18 3.99 -11.30
C PRO A 62 -11.94 2.66 -10.59
N LEU A 63 -13.01 2.00 -10.14
CA LEU A 63 -12.93 0.68 -9.54
C LEU A 63 -12.89 -0.41 -10.62
N LEU A 64 -11.75 -1.11 -10.71
CA LEU A 64 -11.58 -2.24 -11.61
C LEU A 64 -11.98 -3.55 -10.91
N ARG A 65 -12.66 -4.44 -11.63
CA ARG A 65 -12.95 -5.78 -11.11
C ARG A 65 -11.64 -6.55 -10.88
N PRO A 66 -11.52 -7.30 -9.77
CA PRO A 66 -10.40 -8.22 -9.55
C PRO A 66 -10.30 -9.31 -10.61
N VAL A 67 -11.39 -9.66 -11.29
CA VAL A 67 -11.38 -10.65 -12.39
C VAL A 67 -12.24 -10.11 -13.51
N LEU A 68 -11.63 -9.73 -14.63
CA LEU A 68 -12.35 -9.37 -15.85
C LEU A 68 -12.58 -10.63 -16.68
N VAL A 69 -13.85 -10.93 -16.96
CA VAL A 69 -14.25 -12.03 -17.87
C VAL A 69 -13.74 -11.79 -19.30
N SER A 70 -13.52 -10.54 -19.72
CA SER A 70 -12.94 -10.22 -21.04
C SER A 70 -11.44 -10.56 -21.15
N LEU A 71 -10.74 -10.62 -20.01
CA LEU A 71 -9.42 -11.23 -19.96
C LEU A 71 -9.50 -12.75 -19.95
N SER A 72 -10.64 -13.44 -20.10
CA SER A 72 -10.65 -14.91 -20.19
C SER A 72 -10.13 -15.43 -21.53
N ASN A 73 -10.38 -14.70 -22.62
CA ASN A 73 -9.82 -14.99 -23.95
C ASN A 73 -8.39 -14.44 -24.13
N ALA A 74 -7.97 -13.52 -23.26
CA ALA A 74 -6.62 -12.98 -23.19
C ALA A 74 -5.99 -13.25 -21.81
N SER A 75 -6.43 -14.32 -21.12
CA SER A 75 -5.88 -14.68 -19.83
C SER A 75 -4.60 -15.38 -20.19
N PRO A 76 -3.43 -14.84 -19.87
CA PRO A 76 -2.29 -15.71 -19.85
C PRO A 76 -2.61 -16.69 -18.73
N ARG A 77 -2.99 -17.93 -19.09
CA ARG A 77 -2.98 -19.06 -18.17
C ARG A 77 -1.75 -18.87 -17.31
N PHE A 78 -1.95 -18.65 -16.00
CA PHE A 78 -0.86 -18.35 -15.08
C PHE A 78 0.28 -19.31 -15.37
N ARG A 79 1.37 -18.79 -15.94
CA ARG A 79 2.46 -19.64 -16.39
C ARG A 79 3.25 -20.00 -15.16
N SER A 80 3.00 -21.20 -14.64
CA SER A 80 3.86 -21.77 -13.61
C SER A 80 5.29 -21.83 -14.16
N ILE A 81 6.21 -21.13 -13.54
CA ILE A 81 7.63 -21.28 -13.84
C ILE A 81 8.05 -22.59 -13.18
N LYS A 82 8.47 -23.57 -13.98
CA LYS A 82 9.06 -24.81 -13.49
C LYS A 82 10.55 -24.74 -13.75
N CYS A 83 11.31 -24.71 -12.67
CA CYS A 83 12.76 -24.73 -12.71
C CYS A 83 13.23 -26.16 -12.44
N ASN A 84 14.03 -26.70 -13.35
CA ASN A 84 14.65 -28.01 -13.17
C ASN A 84 15.99 -27.79 -12.47
N THR A 85 16.25 -28.56 -11.41
CA THR A 85 17.54 -28.57 -10.74
C THR A 85 18.61 -29.12 -11.69
N ALA A 86 19.54 -28.27 -12.09
CA ALA A 86 20.72 -28.65 -12.87
C ALA A 86 21.97 -28.82 -11.99
N MET A 87 21.90 -28.35 -10.74
CA MET A 87 22.99 -28.33 -9.77
C MET A 87 22.46 -28.73 -8.39
N GLU A 88 23.01 -29.79 -7.79
CA GLU A 88 22.68 -30.20 -6.42
C GLU A 88 23.36 -29.26 -5.39
N PRO A 89 22.72 -28.97 -4.25
CA PRO A 89 23.28 -28.08 -3.22
C PRO A 89 24.48 -28.74 -2.53
N PHE A 90 25.67 -28.14 -2.66
CA PHE A 90 26.90 -28.61 -2.01
C PHE A 90 27.36 -27.72 -0.85
N ALA A 91 26.86 -26.48 -0.78
CA ALA A 91 27.31 -25.50 0.19
C ALA A 91 26.12 -24.90 0.93
N PHE A 92 26.25 -24.76 2.24
CA PHE A 92 25.26 -24.19 3.13
C PHE A 92 25.92 -23.11 3.97
N LEU A 93 25.29 -21.94 4.04
CA LEU A 93 25.70 -20.86 4.92
C LEU A 93 24.68 -20.79 6.06
N ASP A 94 25.14 -20.90 7.29
CA ASP A 94 24.26 -20.78 8.45
C ASP A 94 23.99 -19.31 8.83
N GLU A 95 23.13 -19.11 9.82
CA GLU A 95 22.71 -17.78 10.29
C GLU A 95 23.83 -16.98 11.02
N TYR A 96 24.92 -17.65 11.39
CA TYR A 96 26.07 -17.08 12.06
C TYR A 96 27.23 -16.77 11.10
N GLY A 97 27.06 -17.09 9.81
CA GLY A 97 28.04 -16.84 8.76
C GLY A 97 29.11 -17.92 8.63
N PHE A 98 28.85 -19.14 9.13
CA PHE A 98 29.67 -20.32 8.87
C PHE A 98 29.23 -21.02 7.60
N LEU A 99 30.20 -21.20 6.70
CA LEU A 99 30.03 -21.95 5.47
C LEU A 99 30.44 -23.40 5.70
N GLU A 100 29.52 -24.32 5.41
CA GLU A 100 29.75 -25.76 5.44
C GLU A 100 29.54 -26.37 4.05
N LEU A 101 30.41 -27.31 3.68
CA LEU A 101 30.31 -28.07 2.44
C LEU A 101 29.92 -29.52 2.72
N SER A 102 28.83 -29.97 2.09
CA SER A 102 28.40 -31.37 2.11
C SER A 102 29.05 -32.18 1.00
N GLN A 103 29.37 -33.46 1.26
CA GLN A 103 29.87 -34.35 0.22
C GLN A 103 28.77 -34.70 -0.81
N PRO A 104 29.12 -34.81 -2.11
CA PRO A 104 28.16 -35.15 -3.16
C PRO A 104 27.60 -36.56 -2.98
N ASN A 105 26.29 -36.70 -2.90
CA ASN A 105 25.63 -37.99 -2.72
C ASN A 105 25.13 -38.52 -4.08
N THR A 106 26.05 -39.06 -4.89
CA THR A 106 25.69 -39.61 -6.20
C THR A 106 25.06 -41.00 -6.06
N GLY A 107 23.72 -41.06 -6.04
CA GLY A 107 22.96 -42.27 -6.37
C GLY A 107 23.21 -43.48 -5.45
N GLY A 108 23.17 -43.29 -4.13
CA GLY A 108 23.16 -44.40 -3.16
C GLY A 108 24.51 -45.09 -2.94
N ARG A 109 25.60 -44.60 -3.52
CA ARG A 109 26.97 -44.96 -3.13
C ARG A 109 27.72 -43.71 -2.67
N LEU A 110 28.09 -43.69 -1.40
CA LEU A 110 29.10 -42.79 -0.83
C LEU A 110 30.46 -43.07 -1.48
N ILE A 111 30.67 -42.58 -2.69
CA ILE A 111 32.00 -42.56 -3.30
C ILE A 111 32.61 -41.21 -2.90
N MET A 112 33.60 -41.24 -2.00
CA MET A 112 34.46 -40.08 -1.73
C MET A 112 35.21 -39.76 -3.02
N ASP A 113 34.65 -38.89 -3.86
CA ASP A 113 35.32 -38.37 -5.04
C ASP A 113 36.38 -37.36 -4.57
N THR A 114 37.57 -37.84 -4.22
CA THR A 114 38.68 -37.05 -3.65
C THR A 114 39.25 -36.02 -4.63
N ASN A 115 38.73 -35.95 -5.85
CA ASN A 115 39.21 -35.09 -6.92
C ASN A 115 38.46 -33.75 -7.02
N ILE A 116 37.61 -33.44 -6.05
CA ILE A 116 36.83 -32.19 -6.00
C ILE A 116 37.57 -31.16 -5.14
N SER A 117 37.82 -29.98 -5.70
CA SER A 117 38.37 -28.82 -4.98
C SER A 117 37.36 -27.67 -4.98
N CYS A 118 37.10 -27.11 -3.81
CA CYS A 118 36.16 -26.02 -3.60
C CYS A 118 36.87 -24.77 -3.11
N TYR A 119 36.42 -23.62 -3.61
CA TYR A 119 36.92 -22.31 -3.24
C TYR A 119 35.75 -21.34 -3.07
N TYR A 120 35.89 -20.39 -2.16
CA TYR A 120 35.03 -19.21 -2.15
C TYR A 120 35.77 -18.00 -2.70
N HIS A 121 35.04 -17.16 -3.44
CA HIS A 121 35.54 -15.94 -4.05
C HIS A 121 34.70 -14.76 -3.56
N PRO A 122 35.29 -13.70 -2.98
CA PRO A 122 34.52 -12.52 -2.61
C PRO A 122 33.99 -11.79 -3.86
N LEU A 123 32.80 -11.21 -3.77
CA LEU A 123 32.23 -10.37 -4.81
C LEU A 123 32.40 -8.89 -4.44
N SER A 124 32.79 -8.07 -5.42
CA SER A 124 32.84 -6.61 -5.29
C SER A 124 32.45 -5.93 -6.60
N ASN A 125 32.22 -4.61 -6.57
CA ASN A 125 32.00 -3.81 -7.76
C ASN A 125 33.29 -3.10 -8.19
N ASN A 126 33.49 -2.96 -9.50
CA ASN A 126 34.46 -2.00 -10.03
C ASN A 126 33.85 -0.59 -10.16
N THR A 127 34.69 0.40 -10.45
CA THR A 127 34.27 1.80 -10.69
C THR A 127 33.32 1.99 -11.88
N ALA A 128 33.16 0.97 -12.73
CA ALA A 128 32.25 0.95 -13.86
C ALA A 128 30.98 0.11 -13.61
N GLY A 129 30.72 -0.32 -12.37
CA GLY A 129 29.51 -1.09 -11.99
C GLY A 129 29.49 -2.55 -12.46
N LYS A 130 30.63 -3.11 -12.88
CA LYS A 130 30.77 -4.52 -13.25
C LYS A 130 31.28 -5.33 -12.05
N VAL A 131 30.71 -6.54 -11.89
CA VAL A 131 31.08 -7.48 -10.83
C VAL A 131 32.52 -7.95 -11.00
N ILE A 132 33.31 -7.83 -9.94
CA ILE A 132 34.64 -8.43 -9.79
C ILE A 132 34.52 -9.64 -8.89
N ILE A 133 35.10 -10.76 -9.34
CA ILE A 133 35.33 -11.96 -8.54
C ILE A 133 36.75 -11.84 -7.99
N GLY A 134 36.89 -11.76 -6.67
CA GLY A 134 38.19 -11.61 -6.01
C GLY A 134 38.96 -12.93 -5.87
N GLU A 135 40.10 -12.84 -5.20
CA GLU A 135 41.02 -13.97 -5.01
C GLU A 135 40.36 -15.17 -4.30
N PRO A 136 40.59 -16.41 -4.77
CA PRO A 136 40.00 -17.61 -4.19
C PRO A 136 40.62 -17.96 -2.83
N THR A 137 39.77 -18.36 -1.90
CA THR A 137 40.18 -19.04 -0.66
C THR A 137 39.65 -20.46 -0.66
N LYS A 138 40.52 -21.44 -0.36
CA LYS A 138 40.16 -22.86 -0.35
C LYS A 138 39.22 -23.21 0.81
N VAL A 139 38.22 -24.04 0.54
CA VAL A 139 37.26 -24.56 1.53
C VAL A 139 37.32 -26.08 1.51
N ASN A 140 37.37 -26.71 2.68
CA ASN A 140 37.39 -28.17 2.81
C ASN A 140 35.98 -28.70 3.11
N PHE A 141 35.75 -29.97 2.77
CA PHE A 141 34.49 -30.65 3.11
C PHE A 141 34.39 -30.95 4.61
N ASN A 142 33.17 -30.88 5.15
CA ASN A 142 32.88 -31.16 6.56
C ASN A 142 33.64 -30.26 7.57
N GLU A 143 34.15 -29.10 7.11
CA GLU A 143 34.78 -28.09 7.95
C GLU A 143 33.97 -26.79 7.85
N ALA A 144 33.51 -26.30 8.99
CA ALA A 144 32.81 -25.02 9.07
C ALA A 144 33.82 -23.87 9.03
N ILE A 145 33.71 -22.98 8.04
CA ILE A 145 34.59 -21.82 7.90
C ILE A 145 33.79 -20.54 8.12
N ALA A 146 34.24 -19.70 9.05
CA ALA A 146 33.66 -18.38 9.27
C ALA A 146 33.97 -17.44 8.08
N ILE A 147 32.94 -17.00 7.36
CA ILE A 147 33.08 -16.11 6.21
C ILE A 147 32.90 -14.66 6.63
N ARG A 148 33.96 -13.85 6.59
CA ARG A 148 33.87 -12.41 6.93
C ARG A 148 33.43 -11.51 5.77
N ARG A 149 33.08 -12.08 4.62
CA ARG A 149 32.74 -11.33 3.40
C ARG A 149 31.23 -11.27 3.22
N ASN A 150 30.70 -10.07 2.98
CA ASN A 150 29.26 -9.84 2.88
C ASN A 150 28.60 -10.54 1.68
N GLN A 151 29.36 -10.79 0.61
CA GLN A 151 28.90 -11.42 -0.60
C GLN A 151 30.05 -12.18 -1.26
N PHE A 152 29.79 -13.41 -1.67
CA PHE A 152 30.81 -14.29 -2.23
C PHE A 152 30.18 -15.38 -3.10
N VAL A 153 30.99 -16.04 -3.91
CA VAL A 153 30.62 -17.20 -4.73
C VAL A 153 31.41 -18.39 -4.26
N VAL A 154 30.73 -19.51 -4.05
CA VAL A 154 31.38 -20.81 -3.85
C VAL A 154 31.43 -21.53 -5.18
N GLU A 155 32.63 -21.95 -5.58
CA GLU A 155 32.88 -22.71 -6.81
C GLU A 155 33.61 -24.01 -6.47
N CYS A 156 33.05 -25.14 -6.90
CA CYS A 156 33.65 -26.47 -6.75
C CYS A 156 33.88 -27.11 -8.12
N ASN A 157 35.11 -27.54 -8.35
CA ASN A 157 35.58 -28.07 -9.62
C ASN A 157 36.10 -29.50 -9.44
N ARG A 158 35.79 -30.38 -10.40
CA ARG A 158 36.44 -31.70 -10.52
C ARG A 158 37.78 -31.52 -11.24
N SER A 159 38.81 -32.21 -10.76
CA SER A 159 40.17 -32.08 -11.32
C SER A 159 40.36 -32.82 -12.65
N SER A 160 39.64 -33.92 -12.89
CA SER A 160 39.74 -34.71 -14.13
C SER A 160 38.46 -35.53 -14.39
N PRO A 161 37.71 -35.25 -15.48
CA PRO A 161 37.83 -34.08 -16.35
C PRO A 161 37.58 -32.78 -15.58
N LYS A 162 38.17 -31.67 -16.06
CA LYS A 162 37.97 -30.34 -15.47
C LYS A 162 36.53 -29.89 -15.75
N ASP A 163 35.69 -29.96 -14.72
CA ASP A 163 34.27 -29.64 -14.82
C ASP A 163 33.81 -28.85 -13.58
N VAL A 164 32.92 -27.89 -13.78
CA VAL A 164 32.36 -27.06 -12.69
C VAL A 164 31.14 -27.80 -12.15
N LEU A 165 31.28 -28.40 -10.98
CA LEU A 165 30.21 -29.20 -10.36
C LEU A 165 29.20 -28.33 -9.62
N TYR A 166 29.68 -27.25 -9.01
CA TYR A 166 28.87 -26.37 -8.18
C TYR A 166 29.36 -24.95 -8.29
N ARG A 167 28.42 -24.02 -8.47
CA ARG A 167 28.70 -22.58 -8.49
C ARG A 167 27.48 -21.81 -8.00
N LYS A 168 27.54 -21.27 -6.78
CA LYS A 168 26.43 -20.51 -6.18
C LYS A 168 26.94 -19.30 -5.42
N ALA A 169 26.22 -18.18 -5.53
CA ALA A 169 26.48 -16.97 -4.78
C ALA A 169 25.72 -16.97 -3.44
N PHE A 170 26.34 -16.37 -2.44
CA PHE A 170 25.84 -16.27 -1.08
C PHE A 170 25.97 -14.84 -0.58
N VAL A 171 25.05 -14.45 0.28
CA VAL A 171 25.10 -13.21 1.07
C VAL A 171 25.32 -13.59 2.52
N ASN A 172 26.30 -12.95 3.16
CA ASN A 172 26.49 -13.04 4.60
C ASN A 172 26.27 -11.68 5.25
N VAL A 173 25.60 -11.69 6.39
CA VAL A 173 25.47 -10.52 7.27
C VAL A 173 26.15 -10.92 8.57
N PRO A 174 27.46 -10.63 8.73
CA PRO A 174 28.19 -11.12 9.88
C PRO A 174 27.60 -10.58 11.18
N THR A 175 27.37 -11.46 12.16
CA THR A 175 27.15 -11.05 13.55
C THR A 175 28.42 -10.36 14.04
N TYR A 176 28.39 -9.03 14.14
CA TYR A 176 29.44 -8.29 14.86
C TYR A 176 29.28 -8.60 16.36
N THR A 177 29.87 -9.71 16.79
CA THR A 177 30.11 -10.06 18.18
C THR A 177 31.59 -9.90 18.46
N GLU A 178 32.11 -8.68 18.30
CA GLU A 178 33.37 -8.33 18.96
C GLU A 178 33.01 -7.48 20.19
N GLU A 179 33.18 -8.09 21.37
CA GLU A 179 33.17 -7.38 22.65
C GLU A 179 34.28 -6.32 22.61
N GLY A 180 33.92 -5.07 22.30
CA GLY A 180 34.87 -3.95 22.39
C GLY A 180 34.85 -2.92 21.25
N GLU A 181 34.13 -3.15 20.14
CA GLU A 181 33.90 -2.08 19.16
C GLU A 181 32.71 -1.20 19.60
N GLU A 182 32.91 0.12 19.54
CA GLU A 182 31.85 1.11 19.83
C GLU A 182 30.58 0.77 19.03
N GLN A 183 29.39 0.90 19.63
CA GLN A 183 28.12 0.66 18.95
C GLN A 183 27.98 1.63 17.76
N LYS A 184 28.46 1.21 16.58
CA LYS A 184 28.39 1.97 15.32
C LYS A 184 26.94 2.33 14.94
N PHE A 185 25.98 1.52 15.39
CA PHE A 185 24.56 1.67 15.05
C PHE A 185 23.69 1.88 16.29
N VAL A 186 22.75 2.82 16.18
CA VAL A 186 21.72 3.08 17.19
C VAL A 186 20.82 1.84 17.33
N ARG A 187 20.35 1.57 18.55
CA ARG A 187 19.40 0.48 18.82
C ARG A 187 18.04 0.77 18.17
N SER A 188 17.34 -0.28 17.73
CA SER A 188 15.97 -0.19 17.23
C SER A 188 15.01 0.41 18.28
N ASP A 189 14.19 1.39 17.89
CA ASP A 189 13.20 2.04 18.73
C ASP A 189 11.81 1.97 18.08
N PRO A 190 10.81 1.34 18.70
CA PRO A 190 9.43 1.32 18.21
C PRO A 190 8.76 2.68 18.01
N GLU A 191 9.26 3.71 18.68
CA GLU A 191 8.77 5.08 18.55
C GLU A 191 9.51 5.87 17.47
N GLN A 192 10.66 5.36 17.02
CA GLN A 192 11.48 5.87 15.92
C GLN A 192 11.82 4.71 14.99
N PRO A 193 10.84 4.26 14.20
CA PRO A 193 10.92 2.97 13.54
C PRO A 193 11.97 2.92 12.43
N SER A 194 12.58 1.75 12.26
CA SER A 194 13.39 1.45 11.07
C SER A 194 12.53 1.47 9.80
N LEU A 195 13.14 1.53 8.62
CA LEU A 195 12.41 1.60 7.35
C LEU A 195 12.83 0.46 6.42
N ALA A 196 11.89 -0.39 6.05
CA ALA A 196 12.08 -1.51 5.14
C ALA A 196 11.13 -1.38 3.94
N ILE A 197 11.70 -1.25 2.73
CA ILE A 197 10.96 -0.99 1.50
C ILE A 197 11.12 -2.18 0.54
N LEU A 198 10.01 -2.79 0.15
CA LEU A 198 9.93 -3.78 -0.93
C LEU A 198 9.33 -3.11 -2.17
N VAL A 199 10.14 -2.95 -3.20
CA VAL A 199 9.76 -2.26 -4.42
C VAL A 199 9.52 -3.27 -5.55
N PHE A 200 8.40 -3.13 -6.24
CA PHE A 200 8.05 -3.89 -7.43
C PHE A 200 8.17 -3.00 -8.67
N ASP A 201 8.91 -3.42 -9.69
CA ASP A 201 8.98 -2.66 -10.94
C ASP A 201 7.65 -2.72 -11.72
N SER A 202 6.98 -1.58 -11.92
CA SER A 202 5.84 -1.47 -12.85
C SER A 202 4.62 -2.31 -12.45
N VAL A 203 4.32 -2.41 -11.15
CA VAL A 203 3.12 -3.11 -10.65
C VAL A 203 2.04 -2.10 -10.26
N SER A 204 0.85 -2.27 -10.84
CA SER A 204 -0.31 -1.47 -10.46
C SER A 204 -0.99 -2.01 -9.20
N LEU A 205 -1.67 -1.15 -8.43
CA LEU A 205 -2.41 -1.59 -7.24
C LEU A 205 -3.48 -2.63 -7.59
N ASN A 206 -4.21 -2.41 -8.68
CA ASN A 206 -5.28 -3.31 -9.10
C ASN A 206 -4.75 -4.65 -9.63
N GLN A 207 -3.61 -4.63 -10.34
CA GLN A 207 -2.92 -5.84 -10.75
C GLN A 207 -2.42 -6.62 -9.53
N PHE A 208 -1.84 -5.94 -8.53
CA PHE A 208 -1.39 -6.55 -7.29
C PHE A 208 -2.56 -7.25 -6.56
N LYS A 209 -3.70 -6.56 -6.39
CA LYS A 209 -4.91 -7.14 -5.78
C LYS A 209 -5.42 -8.39 -6.51
N ARG A 210 -5.34 -8.39 -7.85
CA ARG A 210 -5.79 -9.51 -8.69
C ARG A 210 -4.83 -10.70 -8.70
N ASN A 211 -3.53 -10.42 -8.82
CA ASN A 211 -2.50 -11.43 -9.06
C ASN A 211 -1.82 -11.93 -7.78
N MET A 212 -1.90 -11.16 -6.69
CA MET A 212 -1.34 -11.51 -5.39
C MET A 212 -2.43 -11.46 -4.30
N PRO A 213 -3.52 -12.24 -4.42
CA PRO A 213 -4.64 -12.17 -3.50
C PRO A 213 -4.28 -12.61 -2.08
N ARG A 214 -3.34 -13.55 -1.90
CA ARG A 214 -2.96 -14.04 -0.58
C ARG A 214 -2.14 -12.98 0.16
N THR A 215 -1.20 -12.34 -0.52
CA THR A 215 -0.45 -11.19 -0.01
C THR A 215 -1.38 -10.03 0.27
N THR A 216 -2.31 -9.70 -0.64
CA THR A 216 -3.30 -8.64 -0.45
C THR A 216 -4.14 -8.87 0.80
N LYS A 217 -4.60 -10.11 1.01
CA LYS A 217 -5.32 -10.50 2.23
C LYS A 217 -4.46 -10.27 3.47
N PHE A 218 -3.19 -10.69 3.45
CA PHE A 218 -2.27 -10.42 4.55
C PHE A 218 -2.13 -8.92 4.84
N LEU A 219 -1.98 -8.07 3.83
CA LEU A 219 -1.88 -6.61 4.04
C LEU A 219 -3.13 -6.04 4.72
N ILE A 220 -4.31 -6.47 4.29
CA ILE A 220 -5.60 -6.04 4.87
C ILE A 220 -5.73 -6.53 6.31
N ASP A 221 -5.50 -7.83 6.56
CA ASP A 221 -5.62 -8.46 7.88
C ASP A 221 -4.59 -7.92 8.90
N ASN A 222 -3.58 -7.17 8.43
CA ASN A 222 -2.53 -6.58 9.26
C ASN A 222 -2.57 -5.04 9.29
N ASP A 223 -3.68 -4.42 8.89
CA ASP A 223 -3.89 -2.97 8.93
C ASP A 223 -2.80 -2.17 8.19
N PHE A 224 -2.43 -2.60 6.99
CA PHE A 224 -1.66 -1.74 6.09
C PHE A 224 -2.55 -0.60 5.59
N PHE A 225 -1.95 0.58 5.48
CA PHE A 225 -2.50 1.71 4.74
C PHE A 225 -2.26 1.47 3.25
N ILE A 226 -3.31 1.21 2.48
CA ILE A 226 -3.22 0.92 1.05
C ILE A 226 -3.82 2.10 0.27
N PHE A 227 -2.97 2.87 -0.40
CA PHE A 227 -3.34 4.11 -1.06
C PHE A 227 -3.69 3.90 -2.54
N ASN A 228 -4.59 4.72 -3.07
CA ASN A 228 -4.69 4.94 -4.51
C ASN A 228 -3.67 6.02 -4.89
N MET A 229 -2.54 5.61 -5.45
CA MET A 229 -1.47 6.53 -5.85
C MET A 229 -1.52 6.81 -7.36
N TYR A 230 -1.10 8.02 -7.75
CA TYR A 230 -0.88 8.43 -9.14
C TYR A 230 0.59 8.36 -9.52
N ASN A 231 0.86 8.05 -10.79
CA ASN A 231 2.17 8.36 -11.38
C ASN A 231 2.34 9.88 -11.44
N GLU A 232 3.50 10.39 -11.02
CA GLU A 232 3.92 11.73 -11.40
C GLU A 232 4.43 11.71 -12.85
N ALA A 233 4.01 12.69 -13.66
CA ALA A 233 4.66 12.95 -14.93
C ALA A 233 5.66 14.07 -14.71
N ASN A 234 6.94 13.73 -14.81
CA ASN A 234 7.97 14.73 -14.83
C ASN A 234 7.87 15.53 -16.13
N ARG A 235 7.67 16.85 -16.03
CA ARG A 235 7.92 17.81 -17.11
C ARG A 235 9.42 17.80 -17.38
N GLU A 236 9.86 17.17 -18.47
CA GLU A 236 11.23 17.26 -19.07
C GLU A 236 12.44 17.32 -18.11
N CYS A 237 12.36 16.73 -16.92
CA CYS A 237 13.47 16.60 -16.00
C CYS A 237 13.85 15.12 -15.85
N SER A 238 15.17 14.85 -15.76
CA SER A 238 15.74 13.52 -15.66
C SER A 238 15.02 12.65 -14.63
N THR A 239 14.35 11.61 -15.11
CA THR A 239 13.71 10.58 -14.30
C THR A 239 14.83 9.65 -13.81
N TYR A 240 15.24 9.83 -12.55
CA TYR A 240 16.25 8.99 -11.91
C TYR A 240 15.59 7.70 -11.39
N LEU A 241 16.19 6.55 -11.73
CA LEU A 241 15.74 5.19 -11.42
C LEU A 241 16.98 4.36 -11.07
N SER A 242 16.97 3.63 -9.96
CA SER A 242 17.99 2.61 -9.67
C SER A 242 17.56 1.49 -8.83
N GLU A 243 17.47 0.38 -9.51
CA GLU A 243 17.63 -0.95 -8.98
C GLU A 243 18.21 -1.81 -10.12
N GLU A 244 18.95 -2.89 -9.78
CA GLU A 244 19.67 -3.80 -10.70
C GLU A 244 20.30 -3.12 -11.95
N ILE A 245 21.51 -2.59 -11.73
CA ILE A 245 22.32 -1.73 -12.65
C ILE A 245 21.58 -0.43 -13.05
N GLY A 246 21.79 0.61 -12.24
CA GLY A 246 21.35 2.01 -12.42
C GLY A 246 21.56 2.81 -11.12
N ASP A 247 21.50 4.15 -11.14
CA ASP A 247 21.73 5.11 -10.00
C ASP A 247 20.45 5.65 -9.29
N PHE A 248 20.43 5.69 -7.94
CA PHE A 248 19.28 5.77 -6.99
C PHE A 248 17.90 6.28 -7.57
N PRO A 249 16.73 5.60 -7.41
CA PRO A 249 15.47 6.10 -7.94
C PRO A 249 15.01 7.35 -7.22
N SER A 250 14.42 8.28 -7.97
CA SER A 250 13.88 9.59 -7.57
C SER A 250 12.82 9.57 -6.45
N ILE A 251 12.38 8.40 -5.98
CA ILE A 251 11.50 8.25 -4.81
C ILE A 251 12.19 8.80 -3.56
N LEU A 252 13.51 8.65 -3.47
CA LEU A 252 14.31 9.14 -2.35
C LEU A 252 15.14 10.41 -2.70
N GLY A 253 14.86 11.06 -3.82
CA GLY A 253 15.62 12.23 -4.26
C GLY A 253 17.13 11.98 -4.41
N ASN A 254 17.93 13.05 -4.40
CA ASN A 254 19.39 13.02 -4.58
C ASN A 254 20.14 12.63 -3.28
N MET A 255 19.64 11.64 -2.52
CA MET A 255 20.28 11.17 -1.31
C MET A 255 21.48 10.28 -1.66
N SER A 256 22.69 10.77 -1.43
CA SER A 256 23.89 9.94 -1.35
C SER A 256 23.82 9.08 -0.09
N LEU A 257 23.27 7.87 -0.21
CA LEU A 257 23.25 6.92 0.90
C LEU A 257 24.59 6.19 0.98
N ASP A 258 25.27 6.34 2.12
CA ASP A 258 26.39 5.47 2.50
C ASP A 258 25.81 4.12 2.92
N VAL A 259 25.95 3.10 2.08
CA VAL A 259 25.31 1.79 2.25
C VAL A 259 26.33 0.79 2.79
N GLU A 260 26.11 0.29 4.01
CA GLU A 260 26.99 -0.73 4.63
C GLU A 260 26.97 -2.07 3.86
N HIS A 261 25.81 -2.45 3.33
CA HIS A 261 25.59 -3.71 2.63
C HIS A 261 24.99 -3.47 1.24
N ASP A 262 25.86 -3.28 0.23
CA ASP A 262 25.47 -3.17 -1.18
C ASP A 262 25.44 -4.55 -1.85
N LEU A 263 24.25 -5.10 -2.06
CA LEU A 263 24.02 -6.40 -2.71
C LEU A 263 23.94 -6.33 -4.24
N ARG A 264 24.17 -5.17 -4.87
CA ARG A 264 24.17 -5.05 -6.34
C ARG A 264 25.14 -6.03 -7.04
N PRO A 265 26.37 -6.29 -6.55
CA PRO A 265 27.26 -7.28 -7.18
C PRO A 265 26.67 -8.69 -7.13
N PHE A 266 26.11 -9.10 -5.99
CA PHE A 266 25.40 -10.36 -5.83
C PHE A 266 24.23 -10.49 -6.81
N HIS A 267 23.35 -9.48 -6.88
CA HIS A 267 22.23 -9.47 -7.82
C HIS A 267 22.68 -9.59 -9.28
N SER A 268 23.66 -8.79 -9.71
CA SER A 268 24.23 -8.86 -11.05
C SER A 268 24.81 -10.24 -11.36
N TYR A 269 25.54 -10.84 -10.40
CA TYR A 269 26.10 -12.17 -10.57
C TYR A 269 25.01 -13.23 -10.72
N VAL A 270 24.00 -13.25 -9.83
CA VAL A 270 22.89 -14.21 -9.91
C VAL A 270 22.16 -14.05 -11.24
N TRP A 271 21.88 -12.81 -11.65
CA TRP A 271 21.23 -12.52 -12.92
C TRP A 271 22.00 -13.04 -14.14
N GLU A 272 23.31 -12.80 -14.21
CA GLU A 272 24.17 -13.29 -15.31
C GLU A 272 24.22 -14.83 -15.39
N ASN A 273 24.02 -15.53 -14.27
CA ASN A 273 24.05 -16.99 -14.19
C ASN A 273 22.65 -17.64 -14.21
N THR A 274 21.58 -16.84 -14.25
CA THR A 274 20.20 -17.33 -14.29
C THR A 274 19.80 -17.63 -15.74
N LYS A 275 19.25 -18.83 -16.00
CA LYS A 275 18.70 -19.17 -17.32
C LYS A 275 17.20 -18.84 -17.34
N GLY A 276 16.87 -17.68 -17.93
CA GLY A 276 15.50 -17.18 -17.93
C GLY A 276 15.10 -16.65 -16.55
N TYR A 277 14.43 -17.48 -15.76
CA TYR A 277 14.04 -17.15 -14.37
C TYR A 277 14.65 -18.10 -13.33
N CYS A 278 15.30 -19.16 -13.80
CA CYS A 278 15.71 -20.28 -12.98
C CYS A 278 17.19 -20.17 -12.65
N SER A 279 17.47 -20.18 -11.36
CA SER A 279 18.79 -20.41 -10.80
C SER A 279 19.23 -21.86 -11.12
N PRO A 280 20.54 -22.15 -11.23
CA PRO A 280 21.03 -23.49 -11.54
C PRO A 280 20.59 -24.60 -10.56
N ASP A 281 20.31 -24.23 -9.32
CA ASP A 281 19.80 -25.10 -8.25
C ASP A 281 18.30 -25.43 -8.39
N GLY A 282 17.62 -24.88 -9.40
CA GLY A 282 16.21 -25.16 -9.67
C GLY A 282 15.24 -24.26 -8.88
N HIS A 283 15.73 -23.18 -8.28
CA HIS A 283 14.87 -22.14 -7.69
C HIS A 283 14.64 -20.98 -8.67
N ILE A 284 13.68 -20.12 -8.36
CA ILE A 284 13.45 -18.89 -9.09
C ILE A 284 14.37 -17.82 -8.49
N ALA A 285 15.16 -17.11 -9.29
CA ALA A 285 16.18 -16.19 -8.78
C ALA A 285 15.64 -15.11 -7.81
N SER A 286 14.41 -14.63 -8.01
CA SER A 286 13.78 -13.66 -7.11
C SER A 286 13.49 -14.20 -5.71
N HIS A 287 13.41 -15.53 -5.57
CA HIS A 287 13.28 -16.21 -4.28
C HIS A 287 14.50 -15.91 -3.40
N ASP A 288 15.70 -16.11 -3.96
CA ASP A 288 16.96 -15.87 -3.28
C ASP A 288 17.04 -14.41 -2.79
N PHE A 289 16.66 -13.46 -3.64
CA PHE A 289 16.68 -12.03 -3.30
C PHE A 289 15.77 -11.69 -2.11
N LEU A 290 14.54 -12.22 -2.12
CA LEU A 290 13.59 -11.98 -1.05
C LEU A 290 13.99 -12.69 0.24
N GLU A 291 14.52 -13.91 0.14
CA GLU A 291 15.01 -14.68 1.27
C GLU A 291 16.19 -13.97 1.96
N TYR A 292 17.22 -13.57 1.20
CA TYR A 292 18.37 -12.88 1.78
C TYR A 292 17.97 -11.55 2.42
N TRP A 293 17.06 -10.79 1.80
CA TRP A 293 16.51 -9.57 2.38
C TRP A 293 15.79 -9.84 3.71
N ARG A 294 14.88 -10.81 3.74
CA ARG A 294 14.15 -11.24 4.94
C ARG A 294 15.10 -11.64 6.06
N ASN A 295 16.07 -12.51 5.77
CA ASN A 295 17.01 -13.03 6.76
C ASN A 295 17.91 -11.90 7.29
N THR A 296 18.34 -10.99 6.42
CA THR A 296 19.10 -9.79 6.81
C THR A 296 18.33 -8.93 7.80
N LEU A 297 17.05 -8.64 7.50
CA LEU A 297 16.19 -7.84 8.39
C LEU A 297 16.03 -8.49 9.77
N ILE A 298 15.84 -9.81 9.81
CA ILE A 298 15.75 -10.56 11.08
C ILE A 298 17.04 -10.42 11.88
N HIS A 299 18.19 -10.54 11.21
CA HIS A 299 19.50 -10.45 11.84
C HIS A 299 19.79 -9.05 12.42
N ILE A 300 19.42 -7.98 11.70
CA ILE A 300 19.68 -6.60 12.12
C ILE A 300 18.55 -5.99 12.95
N ARG A 301 17.53 -6.76 13.32
CA ARG A 301 16.31 -6.27 13.99
C ARG A 301 16.58 -5.37 15.20
N THR A 302 17.62 -5.66 15.99
CA THR A 302 17.94 -4.89 17.20
C THR A 302 18.61 -3.55 16.93
N ARG A 303 18.92 -3.24 15.67
CA ARG A 303 19.59 -2.03 15.21
C ARG A 303 18.62 -1.20 14.37
N CYS A 304 18.74 0.11 14.47
CA CYS A 304 18.09 1.03 13.54
C CYS A 304 18.65 0.77 12.13
N HIS A 305 17.76 0.59 11.16
CA HIS A 305 18.16 0.25 9.80
C HIS A 305 17.26 0.89 8.75
N PHE A 306 17.85 1.12 7.58
CA PHE A 306 17.16 1.40 6.34
C PHE A 306 17.46 0.26 5.36
N SER A 307 16.42 -0.33 4.79
CA SER A 307 16.54 -1.45 3.86
C SER A 307 15.61 -1.26 2.67
N MET A 308 16.11 -1.58 1.49
CA MET A 308 15.35 -1.51 0.25
C MET A 308 15.69 -2.71 -0.64
N LEU A 309 14.67 -3.40 -1.13
CA LEU A 309 14.78 -4.49 -2.08
C LEU A 309 13.95 -4.20 -3.32
N TYR A 310 14.55 -4.27 -4.51
CA TYR A 310 13.81 -4.28 -5.77
C TYR A 310 13.52 -5.64 -6.29
N LEU A 311 12.36 -5.75 -6.92
CA LEU A 311 11.98 -6.89 -7.71
C LEU A 311 11.58 -6.42 -9.11
N ARG A 312 12.47 -6.68 -10.08
CA ARG A 312 12.25 -6.40 -11.52
C ARG A 312 11.88 -7.64 -12.34
N THR A 313 12.48 -8.77 -12.01
CA THR A 313 12.52 -9.97 -12.86
C THR A 313 11.14 -10.53 -13.20
N LEU A 314 10.27 -10.67 -12.19
CA LEU A 314 8.92 -11.23 -12.36
C LEU A 314 7.83 -10.16 -12.56
N THR A 315 8.20 -8.87 -12.56
CA THR A 315 7.29 -7.73 -12.57
C THR A 315 7.27 -7.05 -13.96
N ARG A 316 8.39 -6.43 -14.38
CA ARG A 316 8.49 -5.67 -15.64
C ARG A 316 8.65 -6.52 -16.90
N MET A 317 9.35 -7.67 -16.81
CA MET A 317 9.68 -8.46 -18.01
C MET A 317 8.49 -9.27 -18.51
N ARG A 318 7.67 -9.84 -17.62
CA ARG A 318 6.43 -10.60 -17.93
C ARG A 318 5.45 -10.57 -16.77
N PHE A 319 4.48 -9.66 -16.82
CA PHE A 319 3.44 -9.48 -15.79
C PHE A 319 2.61 -10.74 -15.48
N GLU A 320 2.60 -11.72 -16.39
CA GLU A 320 1.94 -13.03 -16.24
C GLU A 320 2.51 -13.86 -15.09
N HIS A 321 3.74 -13.54 -14.64
CA HIS A 321 4.45 -14.27 -13.60
C HIS A 321 4.35 -13.64 -12.21
N LEU A 322 3.74 -12.45 -12.07
CA LEU A 322 3.54 -11.82 -10.76
C LEU A 322 2.90 -12.75 -9.70
N PRO A 323 1.90 -13.59 -10.03
CA PRO A 323 1.30 -14.53 -9.08
C PRO A 323 2.26 -15.58 -8.51
N VAL A 324 3.38 -15.84 -9.18
CA VAL A 324 4.39 -16.78 -8.69
C VAL A 324 4.98 -16.30 -7.35
N MET A 325 5.06 -14.98 -7.15
CA MET A 325 5.57 -14.36 -5.93
C MET A 325 4.54 -14.25 -4.80
N ASP A 326 3.26 -14.54 -5.04
CA ASP A 326 2.20 -14.30 -4.05
C ASP A 326 2.43 -15.07 -2.75
N ASN A 327 2.87 -16.33 -2.86
CA ASN A 327 3.19 -17.12 -1.66
C ASN A 327 4.47 -16.65 -1.00
N GLU A 328 5.52 -16.39 -1.79
CA GLU A 328 6.85 -16.04 -1.28
C GLU A 328 6.83 -14.71 -0.52
N VAL A 329 6.16 -13.68 -1.05
CA VAL A 329 6.03 -12.38 -0.39
C VAL A 329 5.19 -12.49 0.88
N ARG A 330 4.02 -13.16 0.81
CA ARG A 330 3.19 -13.40 1.99
C ARG A 330 3.97 -14.12 3.10
N GLU A 331 4.63 -15.23 2.78
CA GLU A 331 5.37 -16.04 3.76
C GLU A 331 6.52 -15.24 4.37
N SER A 332 7.22 -14.45 3.56
CA SER A 332 8.29 -13.58 4.06
C SER A 332 7.75 -12.54 5.04
N LEU A 333 6.62 -11.89 4.73
CA LEU A 333 5.98 -10.94 5.65
C LEU A 333 5.45 -11.60 6.93
N GLU A 334 4.91 -12.83 6.84
CA GLU A 334 4.49 -13.61 8.00
C GLU A 334 5.66 -13.96 8.92
N ILE A 335 6.79 -14.38 8.35
CA ILE A 335 8.02 -14.67 9.11
C ILE A 335 8.55 -13.39 9.76
N LEU A 336 8.59 -12.26 9.06
CA LEU A 336 9.03 -10.97 9.62
C LEU A 336 8.13 -10.51 10.76
N LYS A 337 6.81 -10.71 10.62
CA LYS A 337 5.84 -10.45 11.70
C LYS A 337 6.05 -11.38 12.89
N ALA A 338 6.24 -12.67 12.67
CA ALA A 338 6.50 -13.65 13.73
C ALA A 338 7.78 -13.34 14.53
N ASN A 339 8.78 -12.77 13.85
CA ASN A 339 10.02 -12.29 14.45
C ASN A 339 9.92 -10.86 15.04
N ARG A 340 8.71 -10.31 15.17
CA ARG A 340 8.40 -9.01 15.79
C ARG A 340 8.96 -7.77 15.10
N LEU A 341 9.36 -7.85 13.82
CA LEU A 341 9.83 -6.65 13.10
C LEU A 341 8.74 -5.60 12.89
N PHE A 342 7.47 -6.02 12.89
CA PHE A 342 6.33 -5.11 12.74
C PHE A 342 6.13 -4.21 13.98
N GLU A 343 6.83 -4.48 15.08
CA GLU A 343 6.78 -3.65 16.29
C GLU A 343 7.73 -2.46 16.25
N ASP A 344 8.80 -2.52 15.44
CA ASP A 344 9.90 -1.55 15.42
C ASP A 344 10.30 -1.08 14.02
N THR A 345 9.69 -1.63 12.97
CA THR A 345 10.02 -1.35 11.58
C THR A 345 8.78 -0.97 10.78
N THR A 346 8.90 0.12 10.02
CA THR A 346 7.93 0.52 9.00
C THR A 346 8.16 -0.30 7.75
N PHE A 347 7.13 -1.01 7.31
CA PHE A 347 7.17 -1.81 6.08
C PHE A 347 6.43 -1.12 4.95
N VAL A 348 7.07 -0.98 3.80
CA VAL A 348 6.52 -0.32 2.63
C VAL A 348 6.56 -1.29 1.45
N LEU A 349 5.41 -1.48 0.79
CA LEU A 349 5.33 -2.13 -0.52
C LEU A 349 5.00 -1.05 -1.56
N LEU A 350 5.85 -0.90 -2.56
CA LEU A 350 5.85 0.25 -3.45
C LEU A 350 6.07 -0.16 -4.90
N SER A 351 5.48 0.57 -5.83
CA SER A 351 5.88 0.62 -7.23
C SER A 351 6.02 2.06 -7.67
N SER A 352 7.08 2.39 -8.41
CA SER A 352 7.30 3.74 -8.94
C SER A 352 6.31 4.12 -10.05
N ARG A 353 5.76 3.11 -10.74
CA ARG A 353 4.80 3.29 -11.83
C ARG A 353 3.82 2.13 -11.96
N GLY A 354 2.69 2.36 -12.61
CA GLY A 354 1.76 1.29 -12.96
C GLY A 354 2.29 0.34 -14.06
N ASN A 355 1.46 -0.61 -14.48
CA ASN A 355 1.84 -1.61 -15.47
C ASN A 355 1.69 -1.09 -16.91
N PRO A 356 2.77 -0.94 -17.70
CA PRO A 356 2.71 -0.44 -19.06
C PRO A 356 2.35 -1.54 -20.08
N ALA A 357 1.49 -2.48 -19.70
CA ALA A 357 1.25 -3.73 -20.45
C ALA A 357 1.13 -3.47 -21.96
N ARG A 358 2.03 -4.08 -22.75
CA ARG A 358 2.10 -3.95 -24.22
C ARG A 358 0.91 -4.59 -24.97
N VAL A 359 0.00 -5.22 -24.25
CA VAL A 359 -1.14 -5.94 -24.82
C VAL A 359 -2.24 -4.91 -25.09
N LYS A 360 -2.30 -4.46 -26.36
CA LYS A 360 -3.29 -3.56 -26.96
C LYS A 360 -3.66 -2.38 -26.05
N ASP A 361 -3.04 -1.21 -26.33
CA ASP A 361 -3.38 0.11 -25.78
C ASP A 361 -4.88 0.52 -25.93
N GLU A 362 -5.74 -0.39 -26.41
CA GLU A 362 -7.19 -0.31 -26.57
C GLU A 362 -7.98 -0.62 -25.28
N LEU A 363 -7.44 -1.45 -24.37
CA LEU A 363 -8.18 -1.88 -23.18
C LEU A 363 -8.17 -0.81 -22.08
N PHE A 364 -9.36 -0.35 -21.67
CA PHE A 364 -9.56 0.61 -20.59
C PHE A 364 -8.83 0.23 -19.29
N THR A 365 -8.91 -1.04 -18.88
CA THR A 365 -8.24 -1.55 -17.69
C THR A 365 -6.73 -1.36 -17.74
N ALA A 366 -6.10 -1.61 -18.90
CA ALA A 366 -4.67 -1.41 -19.07
C ALA A 366 -4.30 0.08 -18.93
N ARG A 367 -5.11 0.99 -19.49
CA ARG A 367 -4.91 2.44 -19.38
C ARG A 367 -4.99 2.93 -17.94
N VAL A 368 -5.93 2.40 -17.15
CA VAL A 368 -6.05 2.71 -15.71
C VAL A 368 -4.88 2.10 -14.92
N GLU A 369 -4.54 0.83 -15.16
CA GLU A 369 -3.47 0.15 -14.43
C GLU A 369 -2.08 0.73 -14.71
N GLU A 370 -1.80 1.25 -15.91
CA GLU A 370 -0.56 1.97 -16.22
C GLU A 370 -0.35 3.20 -15.34
N ARG A 371 -1.43 3.82 -14.85
CA ARG A 371 -1.46 5.11 -14.13
C ARG A 371 -1.70 4.97 -12.61
N SER A 372 -1.87 3.74 -12.12
CA SER A 372 -2.24 3.43 -10.73
C SER A 372 -1.18 2.55 -10.06
N PRO A 373 -0.01 3.09 -9.68
CA PRO A 373 1.04 2.34 -9.00
C PRO A 373 0.62 1.79 -7.63
N LEU A 374 1.28 0.71 -7.21
CA LEU A 374 1.13 0.14 -5.87
C LEU A 374 1.77 1.05 -4.80
N PHE A 375 1.01 1.38 -3.76
CA PHE A 375 1.57 1.91 -2.51
C PHE A 375 0.80 1.35 -1.31
N ALA A 376 1.51 0.62 -0.45
CA ALA A 376 1.02 0.13 0.82
C ALA A 376 2.08 0.32 1.91
N ILE A 377 1.68 0.78 3.09
CA ILE A 377 2.59 1.05 4.20
C ILE A 377 2.02 0.58 5.52
N LYS A 378 2.84 -0.07 6.34
CA LYS A 378 2.54 -0.43 7.71
C LYS A 378 3.49 0.30 8.64
N LEU A 379 2.93 1.15 9.49
CA LEU A 379 3.63 1.81 10.59
C LEU A 379 3.47 0.96 11.87
N PRO A 380 4.48 0.92 12.76
CA PRO A 380 4.35 0.24 14.04
C PRO A 380 3.25 0.82 14.91
N GLU A 381 2.56 -0.06 15.65
CA GLU A 381 1.43 0.34 16.49
C GLU A 381 1.86 1.28 17.62
N LYS A 382 3.06 1.08 18.18
CA LYS A 382 3.61 1.95 19.23
C LYS A 382 3.88 3.36 18.69
N PHE A 383 4.44 3.46 17.49
CA PHE A 383 4.60 4.74 16.78
C PHE A 383 3.25 5.45 16.60
N LEU A 384 2.23 4.75 16.10
CA LEU A 384 0.91 5.34 15.85
C LEU A 384 0.20 5.79 17.14
N ARG A 385 0.39 5.06 18.25
CA ARG A 385 -0.18 5.45 19.56
C ARG A 385 0.48 6.69 20.14
N LYS A 386 1.80 6.83 19.97
CA LYS A 386 2.54 8.02 20.41
C LYS A 386 2.24 9.25 19.53
N ASN A 387 1.92 9.01 18.26
CA ASN A 387 1.72 10.05 17.24
C ASN A 387 0.28 10.03 16.68
N PRO A 388 -0.74 10.37 17.49
CA PRO A 388 -2.15 10.27 17.08
C PRO A 388 -2.50 11.22 15.92
N THR A 389 -1.87 12.40 15.84
CA THR A 389 -2.09 13.35 14.74
C THR A 389 -1.65 12.77 13.40
N GLN A 390 -0.48 12.14 13.35
CA GLN A 390 0.07 11.48 12.16
C GLN A 390 -0.77 10.26 11.77
N LYS A 391 -1.25 9.51 12.77
CA LYS A 391 -2.19 8.40 12.55
C LYS A 391 -3.45 8.91 11.85
N VAL A 392 -4.08 9.97 12.37
CA VAL A 392 -5.27 10.58 11.78
C VAL A 392 -4.99 11.10 10.38
N ALA A 393 -3.85 11.76 10.16
CA ALA A 393 -3.47 12.25 8.84
C ALA A 393 -3.35 11.12 7.80
N MET A 394 -2.67 10.04 8.15
CA MET A 394 -2.56 8.84 7.32
C MET A 394 -3.93 8.21 7.04
N GLU A 395 -4.74 8.00 8.08
CA GLU A 395 -6.06 7.40 7.95
C GLU A 395 -7.01 8.26 7.09
N TYR A 396 -6.88 9.59 7.16
CA TYR A 396 -7.62 10.51 6.30
C TYR A 396 -7.14 10.39 4.85
N ASN A 397 -5.84 10.52 4.60
CA ASN A 397 -5.26 10.48 3.25
C ASN A 397 -5.47 9.13 2.52
N VAL A 398 -5.67 8.03 3.25
CA VAL A 398 -5.93 6.68 2.69
C VAL A 398 -7.38 6.48 2.27
N ASN A 399 -8.32 7.32 2.72
CA ASN A 399 -9.77 7.05 2.71
C ASN A 399 -10.25 6.03 3.76
N ARG A 400 -9.62 6.01 4.95
CA ARG A 400 -10.12 5.19 6.09
C ARG A 400 -11.12 5.96 6.97
N TYR A 401 -11.10 7.29 6.93
CA TYR A 401 -11.98 8.16 7.73
C TYR A 401 -12.96 9.04 6.92
N THR A 402 -13.52 8.58 5.79
CA THR A 402 -14.83 9.08 5.30
C THR A 402 -15.99 8.84 6.30
N TRP A 403 -15.67 8.56 7.56
CA TRP A 403 -16.58 8.18 8.62
C TRP A 403 -16.99 9.32 9.54
N ASN A 404 -16.36 10.52 9.51
CA ASN A 404 -16.61 11.50 10.59
C ASN A 404 -16.51 13.01 10.28
N ILE A 405 -16.28 13.49 9.05
CA ILE A 405 -16.23 14.95 8.80
C ILE A 405 -17.46 15.45 8.06
N VAL A 406 -18.29 16.14 8.83
CA VAL A 406 -19.47 16.90 8.44
C VAL A 406 -19.02 18.26 7.88
N THR A 407 -19.43 18.62 6.67
CA THR A 407 -19.61 20.04 6.31
C THR A 407 -21.09 20.29 6.12
N VAL A 408 -21.69 21.02 7.08
CA VAL A 408 -23.03 21.58 6.94
C VAL A 408 -22.85 22.93 6.28
N ASP A 409 -23.24 23.04 5.01
CA ASP A 409 -23.38 24.36 4.40
C ASP A 409 -24.58 25.08 5.02
N SER A 410 -24.55 26.40 5.11
CA SER A 410 -25.61 27.27 5.68
C SER A 410 -27.00 27.13 5.01
N GLY A 411 -27.13 26.27 4.00
CA GLY A 411 -28.38 25.89 3.33
C GLY A 411 -28.97 24.53 3.73
N GLY A 412 -28.41 23.83 4.73
CA GLY A 412 -28.99 22.58 5.25
C GLY A 412 -28.91 21.37 4.29
N GLY A 413 -28.04 21.42 3.28
CA GLY A 413 -27.73 20.29 2.40
C GLY A 413 -26.51 19.53 2.90
N ALA A 414 -26.68 18.25 3.23
CA ALA A 414 -25.54 17.35 3.49
C ALA A 414 -24.77 17.13 2.18
N LYS A 415 -23.49 17.53 2.12
CA LYS A 415 -22.58 17.13 1.05
C LYS A 415 -22.16 15.67 1.21
N SER A 416 -22.01 14.97 0.08
CA SER A 416 -21.58 13.58 0.05
C SER A 416 -20.08 13.49 0.35
N PRO A 417 -19.60 12.64 1.28
CA PRO A 417 -18.20 12.31 1.38
C PRO A 417 -17.94 11.29 0.28
N ALA A 418 -17.51 11.78 -0.87
CA ALA A 418 -16.93 10.91 -1.87
C ALA A 418 -15.76 11.62 -2.51
N THR A 419 -14.70 11.69 -1.73
CA THR A 419 -13.46 12.30 -2.18
C THR A 419 -12.39 11.23 -2.20
N THR A 420 -11.87 10.95 -3.39
CA THR A 420 -10.63 10.18 -3.51
C THR A 420 -9.47 11.15 -3.30
N TRP A 421 -8.66 10.93 -2.26
CA TRP A 421 -7.45 11.70 -2.05
C TRP A 421 -6.44 11.41 -3.17
N LEU A 422 -5.94 12.49 -3.79
CA LEU A 422 -4.98 12.41 -4.86
C LEU A 422 -3.57 12.27 -4.29
N THR A 423 -3.14 11.06 -3.91
CA THR A 423 -1.75 10.83 -3.45
C THR A 423 -0.83 10.62 -4.65
N THR A 424 0.27 11.38 -4.70
CA THR A 424 1.28 11.32 -5.77
C THR A 424 2.57 10.65 -5.29
N THR A 425 3.46 10.28 -6.22
CA THR A 425 4.80 9.78 -5.87
C THR A 425 5.62 10.78 -5.06
N LYS A 426 5.42 12.08 -5.28
CA LYS A 426 6.04 13.15 -4.49
C LYS A 426 5.57 13.15 -3.03
N ASP A 427 4.26 12.99 -2.80
CA ASP A 427 3.69 12.86 -1.44
C ASP A 427 4.31 11.65 -0.72
N VAL A 428 4.43 10.52 -1.43
CA VAL A 428 5.04 9.29 -0.90
C VAL A 428 6.52 9.51 -0.59
N GLY A 429 7.29 10.09 -1.51
CA GLY A 429 8.71 10.37 -1.30
C GLY A 429 8.94 11.25 -0.07
N MET A 430 8.17 12.33 0.08
CA MET A 430 8.23 13.19 1.27
C MET A 430 7.83 12.45 2.55
N THR A 431 6.83 11.57 2.48
CA THR A 431 6.40 10.73 3.62
C THR A 431 7.50 9.79 4.07
N LEU A 432 8.15 9.10 3.11
CA LEU A 432 9.26 8.18 3.39
C LEU A 432 10.47 8.92 3.97
N MET A 433 10.74 10.14 3.51
CA MET A 433 11.80 10.97 4.09
C MET A 433 11.51 11.42 5.51
N ASP A 434 10.27 11.79 5.81
CA ASP A 434 9.90 12.15 7.17
C ASP A 434 10.05 10.97 8.12
N ILE A 435 9.76 9.75 7.65
CA ILE A 435 9.99 8.52 8.43
C ILE A 435 11.50 8.28 8.60
N ALA A 436 12.28 8.33 7.53
CA ALA A 436 13.71 8.06 7.56
C ALA A 436 14.49 9.07 8.43
N ASN A 437 14.12 10.34 8.37
CA ASN A 437 14.78 11.42 9.12
C ASN A 437 14.14 11.70 10.48
N MET A 438 13.08 10.99 10.86
CA MET A 438 12.25 11.29 12.03
C MET A 438 11.73 12.74 12.06
N SER A 439 11.46 13.32 10.88
CA SER A 439 11.07 14.73 10.69
C SER A 439 9.56 14.90 10.45
N PHE A 440 8.73 14.18 11.19
CA PHE A 440 7.26 14.26 11.11
C PHE A 440 6.62 15.12 12.21
N SER A 441 7.42 15.58 13.19
CA SER A 441 6.96 16.56 14.18
C SER A 441 6.75 17.90 13.49
N ILE A 442 5.56 18.47 13.64
CA ILE A 442 5.33 19.89 13.36
C ILE A 442 6.13 20.66 14.42
N ASN A 443 7.43 20.85 14.20
CA ASN A 443 8.19 21.77 15.03
C ASN A 443 7.56 23.15 14.81
N MET A 444 7.26 23.88 15.90
CA MET A 444 6.81 25.28 15.80
C MET A 444 7.80 26.16 15.01
N ASP A 445 9.04 25.69 14.82
CA ASP A 445 10.10 26.35 14.07
C ASP A 445 10.13 26.03 12.56
N THR A 446 9.39 25.01 12.09
CA THR A 446 9.20 24.82 10.65
C THR A 446 8.05 25.69 10.16
N PRO A 447 8.28 26.63 9.22
CA PRO A 447 7.20 27.45 8.71
C PRO A 447 6.11 26.53 8.13
N PRO A 448 4.83 26.80 8.43
CA PRO A 448 3.74 26.02 7.86
C PRO A 448 3.87 26.07 6.33
N ILE A 449 3.90 24.90 5.70
CA ILE A 449 3.87 24.79 4.24
C ILE A 449 2.65 25.57 3.78
N SER A 450 2.83 26.48 2.82
CA SER A 450 1.70 27.24 2.30
C SER A 450 0.67 26.28 1.69
N GLN A 451 -0.61 26.65 1.74
CA GLN A 451 -1.66 25.79 1.21
C GLN A 451 -1.40 25.42 -0.26
N ASP A 452 -0.87 26.35 -1.04
CA ASP A 452 -0.52 26.15 -2.46
C ASP A 452 0.65 25.17 -2.65
N GLU A 453 1.68 25.22 -1.79
CA GLU A 453 2.78 24.26 -1.82
C GLU A 453 2.34 22.86 -1.40
N ALA A 454 1.46 22.76 -0.40
CA ALA A 454 0.91 21.50 0.08
C ALA A 454 -0.01 20.83 -0.95
N LEU A 455 -0.68 21.63 -1.78
CA LEU A 455 -1.46 21.14 -2.92
C LEU A 455 -0.57 20.48 -3.97
N MET A 456 0.63 21.01 -4.24
CA MET A 456 1.58 20.40 -5.19
C MET A 456 2.31 19.16 -4.66
N GLY A 457 2.36 18.97 -3.34
CA GLY A 457 2.86 17.75 -2.74
C GLY A 457 3.34 17.93 -1.31
N ALA A 458 2.89 17.06 -0.41
CA ALA A 458 3.22 17.08 1.00
C ALA A 458 3.27 15.66 1.58
N SER A 459 4.03 15.50 2.67
CA SER A 459 4.05 14.25 3.44
C SER A 459 2.67 13.93 4.02
N CYS A 460 2.21 12.70 3.79
CA CYS A 460 0.93 12.20 4.28
C CYS A 460 0.89 12.04 5.81
N LEU A 461 2.03 12.15 6.49
CA LEU A 461 2.12 12.18 7.96
C LEU A 461 1.90 13.58 8.54
N ARG A 462 2.30 14.63 7.80
CA ARG A 462 2.25 16.02 8.28
C ARG A 462 1.03 16.78 7.78
N HIS A 463 0.51 16.42 6.61
CA HIS A 463 -0.56 17.17 5.96
C HIS A 463 -1.73 16.27 5.59
N ILE A 464 -2.93 16.76 5.89
CA ILE A 464 -4.19 16.18 5.42
C ILE A 464 -4.54 16.85 4.10
N HIS A 465 -4.51 16.10 3.01
CA HIS A 465 -4.82 16.67 1.70
C HIS A 465 -6.28 17.12 1.63
N SER A 466 -6.48 18.31 1.06
CA SER A 466 -7.79 18.92 0.87
C SER A 466 -8.71 18.04 0.03
N ASN A 467 -9.99 18.02 0.39
CA ASN A 467 -11.00 17.29 -0.36
C ASN A 467 -11.28 17.90 -1.76
N TRP A 468 -10.79 19.11 -2.00
CA TRP A 468 -10.95 19.84 -3.26
C TRP A 468 -9.69 19.81 -4.13
N ARG A 469 -8.63 19.09 -3.69
CA ARG A 469 -7.39 18.96 -4.46
C ARG A 469 -7.70 18.32 -5.81
N SER A 470 -7.54 19.07 -6.88
CA SER A 470 -7.70 18.58 -8.26
C SER A 470 -6.41 17.94 -8.79
N CYS A 471 -6.50 17.24 -9.91
CA CYS A 471 -5.30 16.73 -10.58
C CYS A 471 -4.32 17.85 -10.93
N ASP A 472 -4.83 19.02 -11.35
CA ASP A 472 -4.01 20.17 -11.69
C ASP A 472 -3.30 20.74 -10.45
N ASP A 473 -4.01 20.87 -9.32
CA ASP A 473 -3.43 21.30 -8.04
C ASP A 473 -2.32 20.34 -7.56
N ALA A 474 -2.54 19.04 -7.75
CA ALA A 474 -1.58 17.98 -7.45
C ALA A 474 -0.43 17.87 -8.47
N GLY A 475 -0.41 18.71 -9.52
CA GLY A 475 0.59 18.64 -10.58
C GLY A 475 0.52 17.35 -11.42
N ILE A 476 -0.62 16.65 -11.42
CA ILE A 476 -0.87 15.44 -12.20
C ILE A 476 -1.36 15.85 -13.58
N PRO A 477 -0.62 15.58 -14.66
CA PRO A 477 -1.06 15.97 -16.00
C PRO A 477 -2.35 15.25 -16.43
N PRO A 478 -3.16 15.86 -17.32
CA PRO A 478 -4.44 15.31 -17.73
C PRO A 478 -4.35 13.86 -18.26
N GLN A 479 -3.28 13.53 -18.99
CA GLN A 479 -3.03 12.19 -19.50
C GLN A 479 -2.76 11.12 -18.42
N LEU A 480 -2.48 11.50 -17.18
CA LEU A 480 -2.29 10.59 -16.03
C LEU A 480 -3.44 10.67 -15.02
N CYS A 481 -4.31 11.67 -15.12
CA CYS A 481 -5.40 11.91 -14.20
C CYS A 481 -6.52 10.84 -14.32
N LEU A 482 -6.48 9.85 -13.45
CA LEU A 482 -7.53 8.87 -13.16
C LEU A 482 -8.73 9.40 -12.34
N CYS A 483 -8.78 10.70 -12.06
CA CYS A 483 -9.95 11.29 -11.43
C CYS A 483 -11.13 11.29 -12.41
N MET A 484 -12.25 10.66 -12.04
CA MET A 484 -13.46 10.71 -12.88
C MET A 484 -14.29 11.94 -12.54
N ASP A 485 -14.74 12.64 -13.59
CA ASP A 485 -15.64 13.78 -13.43
C ASP A 485 -17.09 13.34 -13.65
N LYS A 486 -17.99 14.05 -12.97
CA LYS A 486 -19.43 13.96 -13.20
C LYS A 486 -19.79 14.50 -14.59
N LYS A 487 -20.52 13.71 -15.38
CA LYS A 487 -20.99 14.07 -16.72
C LYS A 487 -22.49 14.39 -16.66
N VAL A 488 -22.80 15.66 -16.36
CA VAL A 488 -24.18 16.15 -16.12
C VAL A 488 -25.09 15.85 -17.32
N LEU A 489 -24.66 16.20 -18.54
CA LEU A 489 -25.45 15.97 -19.75
C LEU A 489 -25.70 14.48 -20.00
N GLN A 490 -24.70 13.63 -19.78
CA GLN A 490 -24.88 12.18 -19.93
C GLN A 490 -25.76 11.58 -18.84
N SER A 491 -25.86 12.23 -17.67
CA SER A 491 -26.75 11.80 -16.59
C SER A 491 -28.22 12.04 -16.94
N ASP A 492 -28.51 12.94 -17.88
CA ASP A 492 -29.87 13.17 -18.39
C ASP A 492 -30.39 12.00 -19.23
N ASP A 493 -29.49 11.16 -19.75
CA ASP A 493 -29.85 9.97 -20.52
C ASP A 493 -30.30 8.79 -19.63
N TYR A 494 -30.04 8.84 -18.31
CA TYR A 494 -30.34 7.75 -17.36
C TYR A 494 -31.27 8.24 -16.26
N THR A 495 -32.56 8.36 -16.59
CA THR A 495 -33.58 8.83 -15.67
C THR A 495 -34.40 7.66 -15.11
N ASN A 496 -35.18 7.90 -14.06
CA ASN A 496 -36.04 6.89 -13.43
C ASN A 496 -37.15 6.32 -14.33
N VAL A 497 -37.29 6.82 -15.56
CA VAL A 497 -38.17 6.26 -16.58
C VAL A 497 -37.44 5.42 -17.62
N THR A 498 -36.11 5.36 -17.59
CA THR A 498 -35.32 4.53 -18.51
C THR A 498 -35.17 3.12 -17.97
N GLU A 499 -35.17 2.15 -18.88
CA GLU A 499 -35.02 0.73 -18.55
C GLU A 499 -33.70 0.47 -17.81
N GLU A 500 -32.63 1.14 -18.23
CA GLU A 500 -31.30 1.03 -17.63
C GLU A 500 -31.29 1.46 -16.15
N TYR A 501 -31.95 2.57 -15.82
CA TYR A 501 -32.05 3.03 -14.43
C TYR A 501 -32.86 2.04 -13.60
N GLU A 502 -33.98 1.57 -14.12
CA GLU A 502 -34.84 0.61 -13.43
C GLU A 502 -34.11 -0.70 -13.13
N LEU A 503 -33.36 -1.23 -14.10
CA LEU A 503 -32.50 -2.41 -13.93
C LEU A 503 -31.46 -2.20 -12.83
N MET A 504 -30.74 -1.07 -12.85
CA MET A 504 -29.75 -0.75 -11.81
C MET A 504 -30.39 -0.62 -10.42
N PHE A 505 -31.55 0.04 -10.34
CA PHE A 505 -32.25 0.25 -9.08
C PHE A 505 -32.79 -1.06 -8.50
N GLU A 506 -33.40 -1.93 -9.31
CA GLU A 506 -33.89 -3.23 -8.86
C GLU A 506 -32.73 -4.16 -8.46
N TYR A 507 -31.60 -4.11 -9.15
CA TYR A 507 -30.39 -4.83 -8.71
C TYR A 507 -29.96 -4.36 -7.31
N LEU A 508 -29.82 -3.04 -7.12
CA LEU A 508 -29.45 -2.43 -5.83
C LEU A 508 -30.42 -2.86 -4.72
N LYS A 509 -31.73 -2.74 -4.98
CA LYS A 509 -32.78 -3.14 -4.05
C LYS A 509 -32.69 -4.62 -3.69
N SER A 510 -32.45 -5.50 -4.66
CA SER A 510 -32.30 -6.94 -4.41
C SER A 510 -31.09 -7.26 -3.53
N GLU A 511 -29.95 -6.59 -3.74
CA GLU A 511 -28.75 -6.79 -2.91
C GLU A 511 -28.95 -6.31 -1.47
N ILE A 512 -29.62 -5.18 -1.28
CA ILE A 512 -29.91 -4.63 0.05
C ILE A 512 -30.91 -5.52 0.79
N LEU A 513 -31.97 -5.97 0.13
CA LEU A 513 -33.03 -6.79 0.71
C LEU A 513 -32.62 -8.27 0.93
N ARG A 514 -31.41 -8.69 0.52
CA ARG A 514 -30.84 -9.98 0.96
C ARG A 514 -30.60 -10.04 2.46
N ASN A 515 -30.60 -8.91 3.16
CA ASN A 515 -30.39 -8.83 4.59
C ASN A 515 -31.71 -8.60 5.35
N ASP A 516 -31.96 -9.41 6.36
CA ASP A 516 -33.20 -9.41 7.16
C ASP A 516 -33.38 -8.18 8.05
N CYS A 517 -32.38 -7.30 8.20
CA CYS A 517 -32.47 -6.09 9.03
C CYS A 517 -33.15 -4.92 8.30
N LEU A 518 -33.36 -5.01 6.99
CA LEU A 518 -33.89 -3.94 6.14
C LEU A 518 -35.24 -4.33 5.55
N GLU A 519 -36.24 -3.48 5.74
CA GLU A 519 -37.63 -3.79 5.39
C GLU A 519 -37.96 -3.33 3.97
N ARG A 520 -37.49 -2.14 3.60
CA ARG A 520 -37.97 -1.46 2.41
C ARG A 520 -36.90 -0.59 1.80
N VAL A 521 -36.85 -0.60 0.47
CA VAL A 521 -35.97 0.24 -0.34
C VAL A 521 -36.85 1.01 -1.31
N GLU A 522 -36.70 2.33 -1.36
CA GLU A 522 -37.50 3.22 -2.20
C GLU A 522 -36.61 4.14 -3.04
N GLN A 523 -37.13 4.54 -4.20
CA GLN A 523 -36.49 5.59 -5.00
C GLN A 523 -36.62 6.93 -4.26
N PRO A 524 -35.52 7.69 -4.10
CA PRO A 524 -35.58 9.00 -3.47
C PRO A 524 -36.22 10.02 -4.43
N PRO A 525 -37.19 10.83 -3.97
CA PRO A 525 -37.88 11.79 -4.84
C PRO A 525 -36.98 12.90 -5.40
N LYS A 526 -35.79 13.10 -4.81
CA LYS A 526 -34.80 14.09 -5.25
C LYS A 526 -33.75 13.54 -6.23
N PHE A 527 -33.55 12.22 -6.30
CA PHE A 527 -32.53 11.62 -7.17
C PHE A 527 -33.23 10.72 -8.20
N THR A 528 -33.83 11.36 -9.20
CA THR A 528 -34.54 10.70 -10.30
C THR A 528 -33.65 10.35 -11.49
N LYS A 529 -32.33 10.51 -11.35
CA LYS A 529 -31.34 10.26 -12.40
C LYS A 529 -30.14 9.52 -11.82
N ALA A 530 -29.54 8.64 -12.61
CA ALA A 530 -28.24 8.07 -12.27
C ALA A 530 -27.17 9.14 -12.47
N THR A 531 -26.17 9.17 -11.59
CA THR A 531 -25.03 10.08 -11.77
C THR A 531 -23.97 9.39 -12.61
N VAL A 532 -23.68 9.96 -13.78
CA VAL A 532 -22.66 9.42 -14.69
C VAL A 532 -21.29 10.00 -14.35
N TYR A 533 -20.31 9.14 -14.18
CA TYR A 533 -18.89 9.46 -14.00
C TYR A 533 -18.08 8.89 -15.15
N SER A 534 -17.07 9.64 -15.58
CA SER A 534 -16.21 9.24 -16.68
C SER A 534 -14.82 9.84 -16.52
N LEU A 535 -13.80 9.07 -16.92
CA LEU A 535 -12.44 9.59 -17.05
C LEU A 535 -12.38 10.67 -18.14
N ASN A 536 -11.34 11.49 -18.05
CA ASN A 536 -11.04 12.46 -19.09
C ASN A 536 -10.71 11.76 -20.42
N ALA A 537 -10.92 12.48 -21.51
CA ALA A 537 -10.79 11.98 -22.86
C ALA A 537 -9.37 11.48 -23.20
N MET A 538 -8.32 12.08 -22.65
CA MET A 538 -6.94 11.65 -22.92
C MET A 538 -6.67 10.27 -22.33
N VAL A 539 -7.07 10.04 -21.08
CA VAL A 539 -6.93 8.73 -20.44
C VAL A 539 -7.84 7.72 -21.11
N GLN A 540 -9.07 8.09 -21.44
CA GLN A 540 -9.96 7.22 -22.18
C GLN A 540 -9.32 6.78 -23.48
N GLN A 541 -8.75 7.67 -24.28
CA GLN A 541 -8.14 7.34 -25.57
C GLN A 541 -6.74 6.71 -25.47
N GLY A 542 -6.17 6.57 -24.26
CA GLY A 542 -4.84 6.00 -24.05
C GLY A 542 -3.71 6.92 -24.51
N ILE A 543 -3.96 8.24 -24.58
CA ILE A 543 -2.97 9.23 -24.98
C ILE A 543 -1.88 9.32 -23.90
N LYS A 544 -0.63 9.28 -24.35
CA LYS A 544 0.55 9.34 -23.45
C LYS A 544 1.29 10.67 -23.52
N ARG A 545 1.14 11.43 -24.61
CA ARG A 545 1.79 12.72 -24.83
C ARG A 545 0.77 13.78 -25.18
N GLU A 546 0.96 14.99 -24.66
CA GLU A 546 0.04 16.11 -24.87
C GLU A 546 -0.07 16.52 -26.34
N HIS A 547 1.04 16.48 -27.10
CA HIS A 547 1.02 16.75 -28.55
C HIS A 547 -0.02 15.92 -29.32
N ASP A 548 -0.21 14.65 -28.93
CA ASP A 548 -1.10 13.73 -29.63
C ASP A 548 -2.59 14.04 -29.36
N TRP A 549 -2.87 14.88 -28.36
CA TRP A 549 -4.22 15.30 -27.99
C TRP A 549 -4.91 16.14 -29.07
N HIS A 550 -4.17 17.03 -29.74
CA HIS A 550 -4.75 17.91 -30.76
C HIS A 550 -5.40 17.13 -31.90
N HIS A 551 -4.77 16.03 -32.32
CA HIS A 551 -5.31 15.12 -33.33
C HIS A 551 -6.48 14.29 -32.77
N ALA A 552 -6.34 13.75 -31.57
CA ALA A 552 -7.32 12.85 -30.98
C ALA A 552 -8.62 13.52 -30.53
N ARG A 553 -8.59 14.83 -30.25
CA ARG A 553 -9.79 15.64 -29.97
C ARG A 553 -10.70 15.78 -31.20
N ILE A 554 -10.13 15.80 -32.40
CA ILE A 554 -10.89 15.94 -33.66
C ILE A 554 -11.60 14.63 -34.02
N SER A 555 -10.94 13.49 -33.73
CA SER A 555 -11.48 12.14 -33.94
C SER A 555 -12.06 11.53 -32.65
N TYR A 556 -12.52 12.36 -31.71
CA TYR A 556 -12.97 11.86 -30.41
C TYR A 556 -14.20 10.96 -30.57
N HIS A 557 -14.01 9.69 -30.21
CA HIS A 557 -15.08 8.74 -29.97
C HIS A 557 -15.11 8.42 -28.48
N ASP A 558 -16.27 8.61 -27.85
CA ASP A 558 -16.52 8.11 -26.51
C ASP A 558 -16.36 6.59 -26.55
N LEU A 559 -15.35 6.08 -25.83
CA LEU A 559 -15.05 4.64 -25.82
C LEU A 559 -16.03 3.85 -24.95
N GLY A 560 -17.11 4.49 -24.46
CA GLY A 560 -18.27 3.84 -23.89
C GLY A 560 -18.05 3.29 -22.49
N MET A 561 -16.97 3.66 -21.80
CA MET A 561 -16.65 3.22 -20.45
C MET A 561 -17.04 4.30 -19.44
N LYS A 562 -18.28 4.21 -18.95
CA LYS A 562 -18.93 5.11 -18.00
C LYS A 562 -19.22 4.36 -16.72
N TYR A 563 -19.18 5.08 -15.60
CA TYR A 563 -19.67 4.59 -14.32
C TYR A 563 -20.97 5.29 -14.00
N LEU A 564 -21.97 4.55 -13.55
CA LEU A 564 -23.28 5.07 -13.22
C LEU A 564 -23.53 4.80 -11.74
N GLU A 565 -23.76 5.84 -10.95
CA GLU A 565 -24.11 5.72 -9.54
C GLU A 565 -25.62 5.90 -9.38
N VAL A 566 -26.27 4.90 -8.79
CA VAL A 566 -27.68 4.95 -8.40
C VAL A 566 -27.79 5.08 -6.89
N THR A 567 -28.71 5.93 -6.43
CA THR A 567 -28.98 6.16 -5.01
C THR A 567 -30.38 5.69 -4.66
N ALA A 568 -30.51 4.97 -3.55
CA ALA A 568 -31.78 4.52 -2.98
C ALA A 568 -31.97 5.03 -1.55
N LYS A 569 -33.22 5.16 -1.14
CA LYS A 569 -33.59 5.38 0.26
C LYS A 569 -33.88 4.03 0.91
N VAL A 570 -33.32 3.80 2.09
CA VAL A 570 -33.40 2.52 2.78
C VAL A 570 -34.11 2.71 4.12
N PHE A 571 -34.99 1.76 4.45
CA PHE A 571 -35.75 1.74 5.69
C PHE A 571 -35.45 0.44 6.44
N PRO A 572 -35.02 0.52 7.70
CA PRO A 572 -34.83 -0.64 8.53
C PRO A 572 -36.17 -1.15 9.07
N ILE A 573 -36.20 -2.40 9.53
CA ILE A 573 -37.35 -2.92 10.27
C ILE A 573 -37.51 -2.13 11.57
N THR A 574 -38.62 -1.40 11.69
CA THR A 574 -38.94 -0.65 12.91
C THR A 574 -39.44 -1.58 14.02
N ARG A 575 -38.85 -1.53 15.22
CA ARG A 575 -39.37 -2.23 16.42
C ARG A 575 -40.04 -1.25 17.37
N SER A 576 -40.96 -1.73 18.20
CA SER A 576 -41.79 -0.92 19.10
C SER A 576 -41.01 -0.06 20.11
N THR A 577 -39.70 -0.27 20.24
CA THR A 577 -38.78 0.45 21.14
C THR A 577 -38.06 1.64 20.48
N ASP A 578 -38.16 1.80 19.16
CA ASP A 578 -37.37 2.81 18.43
C ASP A 578 -38.01 4.20 18.55
N ARG A 579 -37.38 5.10 19.32
CA ARG A 579 -37.88 6.47 19.53
C ARG A 579 -37.66 7.42 18.34
N ILE A 580 -36.72 7.12 17.45
CA ILE A 580 -36.35 7.95 16.29
C ILE A 580 -36.36 7.08 15.02
N LYS A 581 -37.04 7.56 13.97
CA LYS A 581 -36.98 6.92 12.64
C LYS A 581 -35.59 7.11 12.04
N ALA A 582 -34.75 6.09 12.10
CA ALA A 582 -33.44 6.09 11.46
C ALA A 582 -33.61 6.21 9.92
N ARG A 583 -32.84 7.13 9.30
CA ARG A 583 -32.86 7.36 7.85
C ARG A 583 -31.59 6.82 7.23
N PHE A 584 -31.74 5.99 6.21
CA PHE A 584 -30.61 5.43 5.48
C PHE A 584 -30.69 5.79 4.00
N ALA A 585 -29.52 5.94 3.40
CA ALA A 585 -29.34 5.94 1.96
C ALA A 585 -28.47 4.75 1.58
N ALA A 586 -28.68 4.20 0.40
CA ALA A 586 -27.74 3.28 -0.21
C ALA A 586 -27.30 3.81 -1.56
N ARG A 587 -26.05 3.54 -1.92
CA ARG A 587 -25.48 3.88 -3.22
C ARG A 587 -24.80 2.68 -3.82
N MET A 588 -24.90 2.55 -5.14
CA MET A 588 -24.21 1.51 -5.87
C MET A 588 -23.77 2.01 -7.22
N MET A 589 -22.55 1.63 -7.60
CA MET A 589 -21.98 1.94 -8.89
C MET A 589 -22.12 0.77 -9.85
N PHE A 590 -22.40 1.11 -11.10
CA PHE A 590 -22.44 0.22 -12.24
C PHE A 590 -21.44 0.72 -13.27
N ARG A 591 -20.91 -0.19 -14.09
CA ARG A 591 -20.01 0.13 -15.19
C ARG A 591 -20.67 -0.29 -16.50
N SER A 592 -20.61 0.56 -17.50
CA SER A 592 -21.02 0.19 -18.85
C SER A 592 -19.98 -0.72 -19.49
N THR A 593 -20.46 -1.74 -20.20
CA THR A 593 -19.65 -2.72 -20.92
C THR A 593 -19.57 -2.36 -22.40
N ALA A 594 -18.54 -2.84 -23.09
CA ALA A 594 -18.36 -2.60 -24.53
C ALA A 594 -19.51 -3.16 -25.40
N GLU A 595 -20.28 -4.11 -24.88
CA GLU A 595 -21.44 -4.72 -25.54
C GLU A 595 -22.76 -3.98 -25.22
N GLY A 596 -22.70 -2.84 -24.51
CA GLY A 596 -23.87 -2.03 -24.16
C GLY A 596 -24.61 -2.46 -22.90
N GLY A 597 -24.15 -3.50 -22.19
CA GLY A 597 -24.72 -3.92 -20.90
C GLY A 597 -24.16 -3.14 -19.70
N LEU A 598 -24.85 -3.22 -18.55
CA LEU A 598 -24.41 -2.65 -17.27
C LEU A 598 -24.00 -3.74 -16.30
N GLU A 599 -22.88 -3.55 -15.61
CA GLU A 599 -22.41 -4.50 -14.60
C GLU A 599 -22.18 -3.83 -13.24
N PRO A 600 -22.58 -4.47 -12.12
CA PRO A 600 -22.35 -3.92 -10.79
C PRO A 600 -20.86 -3.89 -10.43
N VAL A 601 -20.45 -2.84 -9.73
CA VAL A 601 -19.09 -2.59 -9.27
C VAL A 601 -19.07 -2.56 -7.74
N GLY A 602 -18.56 -3.62 -7.13
CA GLY A 602 -18.48 -3.74 -5.67
C GLY A 602 -19.82 -4.09 -5.01
N ARG A 603 -19.94 -3.77 -3.72
CA ARG A 603 -21.15 -3.95 -2.89
C ARG A 603 -21.86 -2.61 -2.69
N PRO A 604 -23.17 -2.59 -2.38
CA PRO A 604 -23.85 -1.35 -2.04
C PRO A 604 -23.26 -0.72 -0.78
N LEU A 605 -22.98 0.58 -0.86
CA LEU A 605 -22.58 1.41 0.28
C LEU A 605 -23.84 1.88 1.01
N ILE A 606 -23.99 1.52 2.28
CA ILE A 606 -25.11 1.95 3.11
C ILE A 606 -24.64 3.07 4.03
N ARG A 607 -25.35 4.20 3.98
CA ARG A 607 -25.11 5.38 4.81
C ARG A 607 -26.22 5.55 5.82
N TRP A 608 -25.85 5.63 7.09
CA TRP A 608 -26.73 6.08 8.16
C TRP A 608 -26.71 7.60 8.24
N ILE A 609 -27.76 8.24 7.69
CA ILE A 609 -27.80 9.70 7.54
C ILE A 609 -27.80 10.41 8.90
N ASN A 610 -28.43 9.83 9.91
CA ASN A 610 -28.54 10.46 11.23
C ASN A 610 -27.21 10.48 12.00
N HIS A 611 -26.27 9.58 11.68
CA HIS A 611 -25.00 9.43 12.40
C HIS A 611 -23.78 9.52 11.48
N ASP A 612 -23.99 9.91 10.22
CA ASP A 612 -22.96 10.06 9.18
C ASP A 612 -21.96 8.89 9.09
N CYS A 613 -22.47 7.68 9.22
CA CYS A 613 -21.70 6.43 9.21
C CYS A 613 -21.95 5.66 7.91
N ASP A 614 -20.88 5.17 7.28
CA ASP A 614 -20.91 4.43 6.02
C ASP A 614 -20.42 2.98 6.20
N THR A 615 -21.16 1.99 5.72
CA THR A 615 -20.71 0.59 5.74
C THR A 615 -20.97 -0.12 4.41
N TYR A 616 -20.04 -0.99 4.02
CA TYR A 616 -20.19 -1.91 2.89
C TYR A 616 -20.75 -3.28 3.33
N GLU A 617 -20.80 -3.55 4.64
CA GLU A 617 -21.35 -4.79 5.20
C GLU A 617 -22.66 -4.49 5.94
N VAL A 618 -23.75 -4.97 5.37
CA VAL A 618 -25.08 -4.83 5.96
C VAL A 618 -25.20 -5.58 7.30
N LYS A 619 -24.27 -6.50 7.60
CA LYS A 619 -24.20 -7.20 8.90
C LYS A 619 -23.65 -6.31 10.01
N ASP A 620 -22.61 -5.52 9.72
CA ASP A 620 -22.07 -4.53 10.67
C ASP A 620 -23.15 -3.54 11.07
N TYR A 621 -24.06 -3.20 10.15
CA TYR A 621 -25.26 -2.43 10.47
C TYR A 621 -26.17 -3.14 11.51
N CYS A 622 -26.45 -4.42 11.33
CA CYS A 622 -27.25 -5.18 12.30
C CYS A 622 -26.59 -5.19 13.69
N GLU A 623 -25.26 -5.24 13.76
CA GLU A 623 -24.50 -5.15 15.01
C GLU A 623 -24.52 -3.75 15.61
N MET A 624 -24.40 -2.69 14.80
CA MET A 624 -24.55 -1.29 15.24
C MET A 624 -25.95 -1.00 15.80
N CYS A 625 -26.99 -1.53 15.17
CA CYS A 625 -28.36 -1.50 15.69
C CYS A 625 -28.51 -2.30 17.00
N TYR A 626 -27.73 -3.36 17.19
CA TYR A 626 -27.73 -4.16 18.40
C TYR A 626 -26.98 -3.47 19.56
N TYR A 627 -25.82 -2.84 19.31
CA TYR A 627 -25.02 -2.18 20.35
C TYR A 627 -25.66 -0.91 20.89
N ASN A 628 -26.23 -0.06 20.03
CA ASN A 628 -26.97 1.13 20.47
C ASN A 628 -28.24 0.79 21.27
N ARG A 629 -28.67 -0.48 21.28
CA ARG A 629 -29.79 -1.01 22.07
C ARG A 629 -29.44 -1.27 23.55
N ILE A 630 -28.15 -1.44 23.87
CA ILE A 630 -27.67 -1.76 25.22
C ILE A 630 -27.35 -0.46 26.00
N PHE A 631 -27.00 0.61 25.29
CA PHE A 631 -26.56 1.88 25.87
C PHE A 631 -27.57 3.03 25.76
N SER A 632 -28.77 2.78 25.22
CA SER A 632 -29.95 3.66 25.28
C SER A 632 -30.97 3.15 26.29
#